data_AF-K1YXM3-F1
#
_entry.id   AF-K1YXM3-F1
#
_cell.length_a   1.000
_cell.length_b   1.000
_cell.length_c   1.000
_cell.angle_alpha   90.00
_cell.angle_beta   90.00
_cell.angle_gamma   90.00
#
_symmetry.space_group_name_H-M   'P 1'
#
loop_
_entity.id
_entity.type
_entity.pdbx_description
1 polymer ?
#
loop_
_entity_poly.entity_id
_entity_poly.type
_entity_poly.pdbx_seq_one_letter_code
_entity_poly.pdbx_strand_id
1 'polypeptide(L)' 'MQYALSMFNTGQITLPKKWRMKFQTKNFIAEETDDGLLIKPLAKDETVFYQDKDGFGLYCDKGLDTDKILKTIKKLNG' A
#
# COMPACT_ATOMS: atom_id res chain seq x y z
N MET A 1 -9.81 3.69 18.86
CA MET A 1 -9.59 5.15 18.90
C MET A 1 -10.18 5.73 17.63
N GLN A 2 -11.10 6.67 17.72
CA GLN A 2 -11.78 7.27 16.57
C GLN A 2 -11.33 8.72 16.43
N TYR A 3 -11.22 9.21 15.20
CA TYR A 3 -10.87 10.60 14.90
C TYR A 3 -11.97 11.18 14.02
N ALA A 4 -12.60 12.27 14.45
CA ALA A 4 -13.45 13.06 13.56
C ALA A 4 -12.55 13.85 12.61
N LEU A 5 -12.76 13.68 11.30
CA LEU A 5 -12.01 14.37 10.27
C LEU A 5 -12.96 15.26 9.46
N SER A 6 -12.47 16.41 9.03
CA SER A 6 -13.17 17.30 8.11
C SER A 6 -12.48 17.32 6.77
N MET A 7 -13.28 17.49 5.72
CA MET A 7 -12.78 17.67 4.36
C MET A 7 -12.24 19.09 4.20
N PHE A 8 -11.12 19.21 3.48
CA PHE A 8 -10.50 20.46 3.10
C PHE A 8 -10.51 20.59 1.57
N ASN A 9 -10.86 21.78 1.07
CA ASN A 9 -11.01 22.08 -0.36
C ASN A 9 -11.86 21.03 -1.11
N THR A 10 -11.25 20.33 -2.05
CA THR A 10 -11.91 19.48 -3.04
C THR A 10 -11.94 17.99 -2.66
N GLY A 11 -11.76 17.64 -1.39
CA GLY A 11 -11.77 16.23 -0.96
C GLY A 11 -10.63 15.78 -0.08
N GLN A 12 -9.71 16.68 0.32
CA GLN A 12 -8.56 16.29 1.12
C GLN A 12 -8.96 16.08 2.58
N ILE A 13 -8.49 15.01 3.21
CA ILE A 13 -8.59 14.81 4.66
C ILE A 13 -7.19 14.78 5.27
N THR A 14 -7.06 15.35 6.46
CA THR A 14 -5.77 15.37 7.16
C THR A 14 -5.66 14.14 8.07
N LEU A 15 -4.67 13.29 7.83
CA LEU A 15 -4.39 12.13 8.67
C LEU A 15 -3.85 12.57 10.06
N PRO A 16 -4.37 12.02 11.18
CA PRO A 16 -3.94 12.41 12.52
C PRO A 16 -2.43 12.24 12.75
N LYS A 17 -1.78 13.25 13.33
CA LYS A 17 -0.32 13.27 13.58
C LYS A 17 0.18 12.02 14.31
N LYS A 18 -0.51 11.63 15.39
CA LYS A 18 -0.15 10.46 16.20
C LYS A 18 -0.23 9.15 15.41
N TRP A 19 -1.14 9.05 14.45
CA TRP A 19 -1.29 7.87 13.62
C TRP A 19 -0.20 7.81 12.53
N ARG A 20 -0.01 8.90 11.76
CA ARG A 20 1.01 8.94 10.71
C ARG A 20 2.44 8.75 11.21
N MET A 21 2.74 9.16 12.45
CA MET A 21 4.07 8.99 13.06
C MET A 21 4.39 7.52 13.40
N LYS A 22 3.40 6.62 13.40
CA LYS A 22 3.65 5.18 13.59
C LYS A 22 4.31 4.54 12.37
N PHE A 23 4.22 5.18 11.21
CA PHE A 23 4.66 4.62 9.94
C PHE A 23 5.77 5.49 9.34
N GLN A 24 6.84 4.87 8.86
CA GLN A 24 7.97 5.58 8.24
C GLN A 24 7.73 5.80 6.74
N THR A 25 6.56 6.31 6.37
CA THR A 25 6.21 6.59 4.97
C THR A 25 5.42 7.89 4.83
N LYS A 26 5.50 8.48 3.63
CA LYS A 26 4.68 9.62 3.20
C LYS A 26 3.61 9.21 2.17
N ASN A 27 3.66 7.97 1.70
CA ASN A 27 2.77 7.43 0.68
C ASN A 27 1.74 6.52 1.36
N PHE A 28 0.49 6.60 0.91
CA PHE A 28 -0.62 5.81 1.42
C PHE A 28 -1.44 5.30 0.24
N ILE A 29 -2.01 4.11 0.40
CA ILE A 29 -3.00 3.56 -0.54
C ILE A 29 -4.39 3.72 0.06
N ALA A 30 -5.36 4.11 -0.76
CA ALA A 30 -6.77 4.17 -0.41
C ALA A 30 -7.51 3.12 -1.26
N GLU A 31 -8.27 2.26 -0.59
CA GLU A 31 -9.03 1.17 -1.20
C GLU A 31 -10.51 1.38 -0.88
N GLU A 32 -11.38 1.32 -1.89
CA GLU A 32 -12.83 1.33 -1.69
C GLU A 32 -13.28 -0.04 -1.18
N THR A 33 -14.12 -0.03 -0.17
CA THR A 33 -14.74 -1.20 0.47
C THR A 33 -16.23 -0.93 0.65
N ASP A 34 -17.02 -1.96 0.97
CA ASP A 34 -18.47 -1.81 1.22
C ASP A 34 -18.78 -0.81 2.35
N ASP A 35 -17.86 -0.66 3.31
CA ASP A 35 -17.98 0.23 4.46
C ASP A 35 -17.33 1.62 4.27
N GLY A 36 -16.76 1.89 3.09
CA GLY A 36 -16.10 3.16 2.75
C GLY A 36 -14.63 3.01 2.36
N LEU A 37 -13.81 4.03 2.66
CA LEU A 37 -12.40 4.08 2.25
C LEU A 37 -11.47 3.52 3.33
N LEU A 38 -10.70 2.51 2.96
CA LEU A 38 -9.63 1.94 3.77
C LEU A 38 -8.28 2.54 3.37
N ILE A 39 -7.68 3.34 4.28
CA ILE A 39 -6.38 4.00 4.04
C ILE A 39 -5.27 3.23 4.79
N LYS A 40 -4.27 2.75 4.04
CA LYS A 40 -3.11 2.01 4.56
C LYS A 40 -1.80 2.73 4.21
N PRO A 41 -0.79 2.74 5.10
CA PRO A 41 0.56 3.19 4.74
C PRO A 41 1.11 2.34 3.60
N LEU A 42 1.83 2.97 2.68
CA LEU A 42 2.60 2.28 1.66
C LEU A 42 4.07 2.32 2.10
N ALA A 43 4.52 1.32 2.85
CA ALA A 43 5.93 1.24 3.20
C ALA A 43 6.74 0.72 2.00
N LYS A 44 7.91 1.31 1.77
CA LYS A 44 8.78 0.97 0.64
C LYS A 44 9.39 -0.43 0.76
N ASP A 45 9.38 -0.99 1.97
CA ASP A 45 9.98 -2.27 2.35
C ASP A 45 8.97 -3.18 3.08
N GLU A 46 7.67 -2.99 2.84
CA GLU A 46 6.66 -3.86 3.45
C GLU A 46 6.69 -5.23 2.78
N THR A 47 6.64 -6.27 3.62
CA THR A 47 6.49 -7.64 3.18
C THR A 47 5.26 -7.76 2.29
N VAL A 48 5.44 -8.00 0.99
CA VAL A 48 4.33 -8.23 0.08
C VAL A 48 4.05 -9.72 0.08
N PHE A 49 2.86 -10.10 0.59
CA PHE A 49 2.33 -11.45 0.46
C PHE A 49 1.22 -11.44 -0.57
N TYR A 50 1.44 -12.16 -1.68
CA TYR A 50 0.42 -12.47 -2.66
C TYR A 50 0.12 -13.95 -2.56
N GLN A 51 -1.15 -14.34 -2.61
CA GLN A 51 -1.55 -15.73 -2.80
C GLN A 51 -2.71 -15.79 -3.78
N ASP A 52 -2.62 -16.62 -4.79
CA ASP A 52 -3.71 -16.86 -5.72
C ASP A 52 -4.69 -17.93 -5.19
N LYS A 53 -5.76 -18.17 -5.96
CA LYS A 53 -6.82 -19.12 -5.62
C LYS A 53 -6.38 -20.57 -5.72
N ASP A 54 -5.28 -20.85 -6.44
CA ASP A 54 -4.73 -22.17 -6.67
C ASP A 54 -3.63 -22.52 -5.66
N GLY A 55 -3.40 -21.63 -4.68
CA GLY A 55 -2.49 -21.84 -3.57
C GLY A 55 -1.05 -21.37 -3.83
N PHE A 56 -0.77 -20.79 -4.99
CA PHE A 56 0.55 -20.20 -5.28
C PHE A 56 0.71 -18.89 -4.50
N GLY A 57 1.74 -18.83 -3.66
CA GLY A 57 2.05 -17.67 -2.82
C GLY A 57 3.41 -17.06 -3.15
N LEU A 58 3.47 -15.74 -3.29
CA LEU A 58 4.70 -14.97 -3.31
C LEU A 58 4.86 -14.24 -1.98
N TYR A 59 5.95 -14.55 -1.28
CA TYR A 59 6.38 -13.83 -0.10
C TYR A 59 7.61 -13.01 -0.45
N CYS A 60 7.50 -11.69 -0.39
CA CYS A 60 8.59 -10.79 -0.68
C CYS A 60 8.93 -10.01 0.60
N ASP A 61 9.97 -10.46 1.30
CA ASP A 61 10.43 -9.97 2.61
C ASP A 61 10.78 -8.47 2.65
N LYS A 62 11.11 -7.88 1.49
CA LYS A 62 11.51 -6.47 1.33
C LYS A 62 10.66 -5.74 0.28
N GLY A 63 9.43 -6.21 0.08
CA GLY A 63 8.60 -5.77 -1.02
C GLY A 63 9.09 -6.25 -2.38
N LEU A 64 8.45 -5.75 -3.43
CA LEU A 64 8.76 -6.14 -4.81
C LEU A 64 9.71 -5.10 -5.42
N ASP A 65 10.94 -5.53 -5.74
CA ASP A 65 11.86 -4.74 -6.56
C ASP A 65 11.34 -4.71 -8.01
N THR A 66 10.47 -3.75 -8.29
CA THR A 66 9.78 -3.59 -9.58
C THR A 66 10.75 -3.44 -10.75
N ASP A 67 11.93 -2.86 -10.51
CA ASP A 67 12.95 -2.69 -11.54
C ASP A 67 13.60 -4.03 -11.92
N LYS A 68 13.87 -4.89 -10.93
CA LYS A 68 14.31 -6.27 -11.21
C LYS A 68 13.24 -7.06 -11.92
N ILE A 69 11.97 -6.95 -11.49
CA ILE A 69 10.86 -7.67 -12.11
C ILE A 69 10.71 -7.24 -13.58
N LEU A 70 10.70 -5.94 -13.85
CA LEU A 70 10.64 -5.40 -15.22
C LEU A 70 11.82 -5.88 -16.08
N LYS A 71 13.04 -5.92 -15.52
CA LYS A 71 14.21 -6.48 -16.23
C LYS A 71 14.04 -7.95 -16.54
N THR A 72 13.52 -8.74 -15.61
CA THR A 72 13.29 -10.18 -15.80
C THR A 72 12.18 -10.44 -16.82
N ILE A 73 11.06 -9.70 -16.76
CA ILE A 73 9.96 -9.80 -17.74
C ILE A 73 10.48 -9.45 -19.14
N LYS A 74 11.28 -8.38 -19.29
CA LYS A 74 11.89 -8.02 -20.58
C LYS A 74 12.82 -9.12 -21.11
N LYS A 75 13.56 -9.82 -20.24
CA LYS A 75 14.42 -10.95 -20.64
C LYS A 75 13.63 -12.19 -21.05
N LEU A 76 12.47 -12.43 -20.44
CA LEU A 76 11.59 -13.56 -20.74
C LEU A 76 10.75 -13.32 -21.99
N ASN A 77 10.32 -12.08 -22.23
CA ASN A 77 9.44 -11.72 -23.33
C ASN A 77 10.16 -11.27 -24.61
N GLY A 78 11.49 -11.11 -24.59
CA GLY A 78 12.31 -10.86 -25.79
C GLY A 78 11.83 -9.70 -26.65
#